data_AF-A0A5N6Z4A1-F1
#
_entry.id   AF-A0A5N6Z4A1-F1
#
_cell.length_a   1.000
_cell.length_b   1.000
_cell.length_c   1.000
_cell.angle_alpha   90.00
_cell.angle_beta   90.00
_cell.angle_gamma   90.00
#
_symmetry.space_group_name_H-M   'P 1'
#
loop_
_entity.id
_entity.type
_entity.pdbx_description
1 polymer ?
#
loop_
_entity_poly.entity_id
_entity_poly.type
_entity_poly.pdbx_seq_one_letter_code
_entity_poly.pdbx_strand_id
1 'polypeptide(L)'
;MATPWNIRGSASQLFFQDKTSSEYQALVAIADIPHPDRSMLGSFINDACDPEEAARYFLHMTGIGDGSKAPPVKTISQFLSEWKFLVKKFRPTSETSLSNETKMHIYERDGGYCCITRTPFKSYLDRNLEYVHIVPLHVFTDPDLAEGTSLFEMLSRFLSRELLEVACSSAYKQLETLDNLWLLSTQVFNVVEKGVLFLTAQSWRNDPDVPEKQIYNIHTNLFKPQRYACLYRLRHEIKLVNRTPQITPSLSVKLVDIHARFSKSLVWLETKEYMDATVDGAQGRGLYPSSLVSPFSSLLRKLWISIPPFVRASVYDILLRIGFRIYGRTLSMTVFKLPFGLYLRRGAPASAPKYHVEAHTLQMIEQSTHIPAPRAIDVLETPRFSYLLMTCVPGRPIGQVMDAMSDEQVKQAVNDLKNYILELREIRNNTGEFRICNSQGGGILDWRIPDSQREELRFRSEDDFNKYLTHLFVEEIRKRAAKSHDTHHEIFFTHGDLNPRNILAENGRISGIVDWENAGWFPEYWEYTKAHYSVRSLRRWLADFIDEVFEGYREELLVENMLSDLLGPY
;
A
#
# COMPACT_ATOMS: atom_id res chain seq x y z
N MET A 1 -7.11 -2.98 -0.43
CA MET A 1 -6.15 -3.41 -1.47
C MET A 1 -6.93 -4.02 -2.60
N ALA A 2 -6.53 -3.76 -3.84
CA ALA A 2 -7.21 -4.30 -5.01
C ALA A 2 -7.17 -5.83 -5.06
N THR A 3 -8.23 -6.42 -5.64
CA THR A 3 -8.32 -7.85 -5.88
C THR A 3 -7.54 -8.20 -7.16
N PRO A 4 -6.61 -9.17 -7.11
CA PRO A 4 -5.83 -9.56 -8.28
C PRO A 4 -6.64 -10.34 -9.33
N TRP A 5 -6.15 -10.36 -10.57
CA TRP A 5 -6.64 -11.29 -11.60
C TRP A 5 -5.91 -12.62 -11.54
N ASN A 6 -4.62 -12.64 -11.19
CA ASN A 6 -3.80 -13.85 -11.18
C ASN A 6 -3.97 -14.65 -9.87
N ILE A 7 -5.21 -14.83 -9.43
CA ILE A 7 -5.50 -15.57 -8.21
C ILE A 7 -5.06 -17.03 -8.38
N ARG A 8 -5.35 -17.72 -9.49
CA ARG A 8 -4.99 -19.15 -9.59
C ARG A 8 -3.47 -19.40 -9.62
N GLY A 9 -2.68 -18.48 -10.18
CA GLY A 9 -1.25 -18.62 -10.38
C GLY A 9 -0.39 -18.08 -9.23
N SER A 10 -0.99 -17.37 -8.27
CA SER A 10 -0.22 -16.72 -7.21
C SER A 10 0.37 -17.71 -6.19
N ALA A 11 1.56 -17.39 -5.71
CA ALA A 11 2.26 -18.09 -4.65
C ALA A 11 2.00 -17.53 -3.26
N SER A 12 1.30 -16.39 -3.17
CA SER A 12 1.10 -15.69 -1.91
C SER A 12 0.30 -16.55 -0.93
N GLN A 13 0.86 -16.80 0.25
CA GLN A 13 0.21 -17.55 1.33
C GLN A 13 -1.04 -16.85 1.91
N LEU A 14 -1.29 -15.59 1.54
CA LEU A 14 -2.49 -14.84 1.95
C LEU A 14 -3.73 -15.17 1.13
N PHE A 15 -3.52 -15.79 -0.03
CA PHE A 15 -4.54 -16.50 -0.75
C PHE A 15 -4.32 -17.99 -0.43
N PHE A 16 -5.33 -18.83 -0.57
CA PHE A 16 -5.15 -20.30 -0.60
C PHE A 16 -4.87 -21.05 0.71
N GLN A 17 -5.11 -20.51 1.92
CA GLN A 17 -5.12 -21.40 3.09
C GLN A 17 -6.15 -22.53 2.92
N ASP A 18 -7.27 -22.21 2.28
CA ASP A 18 -8.27 -23.17 1.84
C ASP A 18 -8.72 -22.86 0.41
N LYS A 19 -8.26 -23.66 -0.57
CA LYS A 19 -8.72 -23.56 -1.97
C LYS A 19 -10.11 -24.15 -2.19
N THR A 20 -10.68 -24.81 -1.19
CA THR A 20 -12.04 -25.36 -1.25
C THR A 20 -13.08 -24.38 -0.70
N SER A 21 -12.64 -23.31 -0.03
CA SER A 21 -13.48 -22.29 0.57
C SER A 21 -14.34 -21.55 -0.46
N SER A 22 -15.50 -21.07 -0.02
CA SER A 22 -16.42 -20.33 -0.90
C SER A 22 -15.82 -18.97 -1.26
N GLU A 23 -15.12 -18.33 -0.32
CA GLU A 23 -14.39 -17.08 -0.53
C GLU A 23 -13.41 -17.23 -1.69
N TYR A 24 -12.59 -18.29 -1.69
CA TYR A 24 -11.63 -18.54 -2.76
C TYR A 24 -12.31 -18.72 -4.12
N GLN A 25 -13.36 -19.54 -4.19
CA GLN A 25 -14.10 -19.79 -5.42
C GLN A 25 -14.74 -18.51 -5.97
N ALA A 26 -15.31 -17.67 -5.10
CA ALA A 26 -15.91 -16.40 -5.48
C ALA A 26 -14.87 -15.39 -5.98
N LEU A 27 -13.69 -15.31 -5.34
CA LEU A 27 -12.61 -14.44 -5.81
C LEU A 27 -12.05 -14.90 -7.17
N VAL A 28 -11.91 -16.21 -7.37
CA VAL A 28 -11.53 -16.79 -8.67
C VAL A 28 -12.58 -16.49 -9.74
N ALA A 29 -13.87 -16.54 -9.39
CA ALA A 29 -14.96 -16.27 -10.31
C ALA A 29 -14.98 -14.84 -10.86
N ILE A 30 -14.47 -13.88 -10.09
CA ILE A 30 -14.39 -12.46 -10.49
C ILE A 30 -13.02 -12.07 -11.07
N ALA A 31 -12.08 -13.01 -11.17
CA ALA A 31 -10.69 -12.75 -11.59
C ALA A 31 -10.60 -12.08 -12.98
N ASP A 32 -11.44 -12.51 -13.93
CA ASP A 32 -11.45 -12.00 -15.31
C ASP A 32 -12.21 -10.69 -15.48
N ILE A 33 -12.86 -10.19 -14.42
CA ILE A 33 -13.57 -8.91 -14.47
C ILE A 33 -12.53 -7.78 -14.51
N PRO A 34 -12.67 -6.78 -15.38
CA PRO A 34 -11.74 -5.67 -15.43
C PRO A 34 -11.64 -4.91 -14.10
N HIS A 35 -10.43 -4.56 -13.70
CA HIS A 35 -10.21 -3.62 -12.60
C HIS A 35 -10.78 -2.21 -12.96
N PRO A 36 -11.45 -1.50 -12.04
CA PRO A 36 -11.63 -1.76 -10.61
C PRO A 36 -12.91 -2.50 -10.22
N ASP A 37 -13.74 -2.90 -11.18
CA ASP A 37 -15.01 -3.58 -10.92
C ASP A 37 -14.81 -4.94 -10.23
N ARG A 38 -13.71 -5.65 -10.56
CA ARG A 38 -13.25 -6.82 -9.79
C ARG A 38 -12.98 -6.52 -8.32
N SER A 39 -12.28 -5.43 -8.03
CA SER A 39 -11.99 -5.04 -6.63
C SER A 39 -13.25 -4.61 -5.87
N MET A 40 -14.24 -4.04 -6.57
CA MET A 40 -15.55 -3.70 -6.01
C MET A 40 -16.35 -4.94 -5.58
N LEU A 41 -16.35 -5.99 -6.40
CA LEU A 41 -16.94 -7.29 -6.03
C LEU A 41 -16.12 -7.97 -4.93
N GLY A 42 -14.79 -7.85 -5.02
CA GLY A 42 -13.88 -8.33 -3.99
C GLY A 42 -14.13 -7.71 -2.62
N SER A 43 -14.50 -6.43 -2.53
CA SER A 43 -14.82 -5.80 -1.24
C SER A 43 -16.14 -6.27 -0.66
N PHE A 44 -17.14 -6.62 -1.49
CA PHE A 44 -18.35 -7.30 -1.00
C PHE A 44 -18.01 -8.60 -0.27
N ILE A 45 -17.07 -9.38 -0.83
CA ILE A 45 -16.66 -10.67 -0.25
C ILE A 45 -15.75 -10.46 0.97
N ASN A 46 -14.61 -9.77 0.81
CA ASN A 46 -13.56 -9.71 1.82
C ASN A 46 -13.92 -8.82 3.03
N ASP A 47 -14.78 -7.81 2.85
CA ASP A 47 -15.09 -6.82 3.90
C ASP A 47 -16.42 -7.09 4.61
N ALA A 48 -17.11 -8.18 4.24
CA ALA A 48 -18.31 -8.66 4.92
C ALA A 48 -18.01 -9.08 6.38
N CYS A 49 -19.05 -9.14 7.22
CA CYS A 49 -18.93 -9.69 8.57
C CYS A 49 -18.53 -11.17 8.56
N ASP A 50 -19.04 -11.92 7.58
CA ASP A 50 -18.71 -13.30 7.30
C ASP A 50 -18.38 -13.44 5.80
N PRO A 51 -17.08 -13.40 5.43
CA PRO A 51 -16.65 -13.49 4.04
C PRO A 51 -17.09 -14.78 3.34
N GLU A 52 -17.17 -15.90 4.07
CA GLU A 52 -17.57 -17.19 3.52
C GLU A 52 -19.06 -17.21 3.17
N GLU A 53 -19.91 -16.66 4.05
CA GLU A 53 -21.34 -16.55 3.78
C GLU A 53 -21.66 -15.55 2.66
N ALA A 54 -20.99 -14.40 2.63
CA ALA A 54 -21.09 -13.44 1.53
C ALA A 54 -20.67 -14.07 0.20
N ALA A 55 -19.59 -14.87 0.20
CA ALA A 55 -19.12 -15.58 -0.99
C ALA A 55 -20.11 -16.65 -1.47
N ARG A 56 -20.69 -17.47 -0.58
CA ARG A 56 -21.74 -18.43 -0.95
C ARG A 56 -22.94 -17.75 -1.57
N TYR A 57 -23.38 -16.65 -0.98
CA TYR A 57 -24.47 -15.86 -1.53
C TYR A 57 -24.14 -15.34 -2.94
N PHE A 58 -22.96 -14.76 -3.13
CA PHE A 58 -22.51 -14.29 -4.44
C PHE A 58 -22.50 -15.41 -5.49
N LEU A 59 -21.91 -16.57 -5.17
CA LEU A 59 -21.83 -17.73 -6.05
C LEU A 59 -23.22 -18.27 -6.42
N HIS A 60 -24.11 -18.42 -5.44
CA HIS A 60 -25.49 -18.84 -5.65
C HIS A 60 -26.26 -17.86 -6.55
N MET A 61 -26.17 -16.55 -6.27
CA MET A 61 -26.87 -15.53 -7.06
C MET A 61 -26.37 -15.46 -8.50
N THR A 62 -25.09 -15.72 -8.73
CA THR A 62 -24.45 -15.64 -10.06
C THR A 62 -24.42 -16.97 -10.80
N GLY A 63 -24.83 -18.07 -10.16
CA GLY A 63 -24.80 -19.44 -10.70
C GLY A 63 -23.39 -19.97 -10.99
N ILE A 64 -22.38 -19.45 -10.29
CA ILE A 64 -20.98 -19.88 -10.47
C ILE A 64 -20.68 -20.99 -9.48
N GLY A 65 -20.20 -22.14 -9.98
CA GLY A 65 -19.79 -23.28 -9.14
C GLY A 65 -20.90 -24.25 -8.76
N ASP A 66 -22.15 -23.99 -9.16
CA ASP A 66 -23.25 -24.90 -8.87
C ASP A 66 -23.36 -25.95 -9.98
N GLY A 67 -23.16 -27.22 -9.65
CA GLY A 67 -23.52 -28.35 -10.53
C GLY A 67 -25.04 -28.54 -10.67
N SER A 68 -25.82 -27.61 -10.10
CA SER A 68 -27.27 -27.61 -10.11
C SER A 68 -27.82 -27.17 -11.48
N LYS A 69 -28.95 -27.76 -11.88
CA LYS A 69 -29.65 -27.43 -13.14
C LYS A 69 -30.45 -26.11 -13.05
N ALA A 70 -30.39 -25.39 -11.94
CA ALA A 70 -31.13 -24.14 -11.79
C ALA A 70 -30.37 -23.00 -12.49
N PRO A 71 -31.04 -22.20 -13.33
CA PRO A 71 -30.38 -21.07 -13.99
C PRO A 71 -29.98 -20.01 -12.95
N PRO A 72 -28.87 -19.26 -13.18
CA PRO A 72 -28.47 -18.17 -12.32
C PRO A 72 -29.61 -17.17 -12.13
N VAL A 73 -29.84 -16.75 -10.89
CA VAL A 73 -30.88 -15.75 -10.58
C VAL A 73 -30.45 -14.36 -11.04
N LYS A 74 -29.14 -14.07 -11.09
CA LYS A 74 -28.54 -12.81 -11.56
C LYS A 74 -27.26 -13.06 -12.35
N THR A 75 -26.91 -12.12 -13.24
CA THR A 75 -25.56 -12.07 -13.81
C THR A 75 -24.60 -11.34 -12.88
N ILE A 76 -23.29 -11.53 -13.06
CA ILE A 76 -22.28 -10.78 -12.28
C ILE A 76 -22.43 -9.26 -12.49
N SER A 77 -22.76 -8.81 -13.70
CA SER A 77 -22.94 -7.37 -13.97
C SER A 77 -24.17 -6.80 -13.25
N GLN A 78 -25.25 -7.58 -13.15
CA GLN A 78 -26.44 -7.17 -12.39
C GLN A 78 -26.14 -7.09 -10.90
N PHE A 79 -25.47 -8.12 -10.35
CA PHE A 79 -25.04 -8.12 -8.95
C PHE A 79 -24.16 -6.90 -8.63
N LEU A 80 -23.19 -6.61 -9.49
CA LEU A 80 -22.31 -5.44 -9.34
C LEU A 80 -23.09 -4.13 -9.36
N SER A 81 -24.06 -3.97 -10.26
CA SER A 81 -24.89 -2.77 -10.35
C SER A 81 -25.69 -2.52 -9.07
N GLU A 82 -26.31 -3.58 -8.52
CA GLU A 82 -27.03 -3.53 -7.25
C GLU A 82 -26.09 -3.23 -6.08
N TRP A 83 -24.92 -3.86 -6.05
CA TRP A 83 -23.91 -3.60 -5.01
C TRP A 83 -23.45 -2.14 -5.04
N LYS A 84 -23.14 -1.59 -6.23
CA LYS A 84 -22.79 -0.17 -6.40
C LYS A 84 -23.92 0.75 -5.92
N PHE A 85 -25.17 0.39 -6.19
CA PHE A 85 -26.33 1.15 -5.74
C PHE A 85 -26.45 1.13 -4.21
N LEU A 86 -26.29 -0.04 -3.58
CA LEU A 86 -26.30 -0.18 -2.12
C LEU A 86 -25.16 0.60 -1.46
N VAL A 87 -23.92 0.46 -1.94
CA VAL A 87 -22.75 1.19 -1.42
C VAL A 87 -22.96 2.71 -1.45
N LYS A 88 -23.58 3.24 -2.52
CA LYS A 88 -23.89 4.68 -2.62
C LYS A 88 -24.86 5.17 -1.55
N LYS A 89 -25.83 4.35 -1.13
CA LYS A 89 -26.78 4.71 -0.05
C LYS A 89 -26.08 4.86 1.31
N PHE A 90 -25.02 4.09 1.56
CA PHE A 90 -24.24 4.15 2.81
C PHE A 90 -23.13 5.22 2.82
N ARG A 91 -23.07 6.09 1.81
CA ARG A 91 -22.09 7.20 1.75
C ARG A 91 -22.43 8.27 2.80
N PRO A 92 -21.52 8.64 3.73
CA PRO A 92 -21.78 9.68 4.72
C PRO A 92 -22.25 11.00 4.11
N THR A 93 -23.16 11.71 4.79
CA THR A 93 -23.73 12.98 4.32
C THR A 93 -23.58 14.08 5.35
N SER A 94 -23.31 15.31 4.89
CA SER A 94 -23.35 16.49 5.76
C SER A 94 -24.80 16.89 6.04
N GLU A 95 -25.10 17.16 7.30
CA GLU A 95 -26.40 17.60 7.78
C GLU A 95 -26.41 19.11 7.98
N THR A 96 -27.37 19.78 7.32
CA THR A 96 -27.49 21.23 7.32
C THR A 96 -28.71 21.73 8.09
N SER A 97 -29.71 20.86 8.30
CA SER A 97 -31.03 21.21 8.84
C SER A 97 -31.16 21.13 10.37
N LEU A 98 -30.10 20.74 11.09
CA LEU A 98 -30.13 20.68 12.56
C LEU A 98 -30.45 22.04 13.20
N SER A 99 -31.25 21.98 14.26
CA SER A 99 -31.52 23.12 15.14
C SER A 99 -30.22 23.68 15.74
N ASN A 100 -30.23 24.97 16.10
CA ASN A 100 -29.07 25.58 16.77
C ASN A 100 -28.77 24.93 18.12
N GLU A 101 -29.80 24.50 18.86
CA GLU A 101 -29.65 23.79 20.13
C GLU A 101 -28.91 22.46 19.93
N THR A 102 -29.35 21.66 18.96
CA THR A 102 -28.70 20.38 18.62
C THR A 102 -27.23 20.60 18.19
N LYS A 103 -26.97 21.62 17.35
CA LYS A 103 -25.61 21.99 16.91
C LYS A 103 -24.69 22.35 18.07
N MET A 104 -25.20 23.10 19.06
CA MET A 104 -24.45 23.43 20.27
C MET A 104 -24.15 22.19 21.11
N HIS A 105 -25.14 21.32 21.33
CA HIS A 105 -24.97 20.10 22.11
C HIS A 105 -23.88 19.18 21.54
N ILE A 106 -23.87 18.97 20.22
CA ILE A 106 -22.84 18.18 19.54
C ILE A 106 -21.47 18.87 19.61
N TYR A 107 -21.43 20.19 19.43
CA TYR A 107 -20.20 20.97 19.53
C TYR A 107 -19.57 20.85 20.92
N GLU A 108 -20.37 20.95 21.98
CA GLU A 108 -19.95 20.79 23.37
C GLU A 108 -19.50 19.36 23.67
N ARG A 109 -20.26 18.35 23.19
CA ARG A 109 -19.93 16.92 23.29
C ARG A 109 -18.50 16.64 22.84
N ASP A 110 -18.15 17.16 21.65
CA ASP A 110 -16.86 16.92 21.00
C ASP A 110 -15.80 17.98 21.40
N GLY A 111 -16.18 18.95 22.23
CA GLY A 111 -15.32 19.98 22.79
C GLY A 111 -14.90 21.09 21.83
N GLY A 112 -15.59 21.23 20.69
CA GLY A 112 -15.28 22.23 19.67
C GLY A 112 -14.06 21.94 18.81
N TYR A 113 -13.67 20.67 18.69
CA TYR A 113 -12.57 20.22 17.84
C TYR A 113 -13.06 19.25 16.78
N CYS A 114 -12.41 19.23 15.62
CA CYS A 114 -12.57 18.13 14.68
C CYS A 114 -12.16 16.82 15.37
N CYS A 115 -13.06 15.83 15.41
CA CYS A 115 -12.86 14.57 16.14
C CYS A 115 -11.60 13.81 15.70
N ILE A 116 -11.20 13.95 14.42
CA ILE A 116 -10.05 13.25 13.84
C ILE A 116 -8.76 14.08 13.96
N THR A 117 -8.70 15.28 13.39
CA THR A 117 -7.46 16.07 13.34
C THR A 117 -7.15 16.85 14.62
N ARG A 118 -8.12 16.95 15.54
CA ARG A 118 -8.05 17.80 16.74
C ARG A 118 -7.79 19.27 16.45
N THR A 119 -8.15 19.71 15.25
CA THR A 119 -8.13 21.13 14.89
C THR A 119 -9.29 21.83 15.59
N PRO A 120 -9.06 22.91 16.36
CA PRO A 120 -10.14 23.65 17.00
C PRO A 120 -10.97 24.42 15.97
N PHE A 121 -12.26 24.53 16.24
CA PHE A 121 -13.18 25.41 15.53
C PHE A 121 -13.37 26.71 16.31
N LYS A 122 -13.77 27.78 15.62
CA LYS A 122 -14.02 29.09 16.24
C LYS A 122 -15.35 29.13 17.00
N SER A 123 -16.36 28.43 16.49
CA SER A 123 -17.69 28.31 17.09
C SER A 123 -18.42 27.11 16.48
N TYR A 124 -19.61 26.78 17.00
CA TYR A 124 -20.51 25.78 16.41
C TYR A 124 -21.11 26.18 15.04
N LEU A 125 -20.77 27.38 14.54
CA LEU A 125 -21.14 27.89 13.21
C LEU A 125 -19.91 28.14 12.32
N ASP A 126 -18.74 27.57 12.67
CA ASP A 126 -17.53 27.70 11.85
C ASP A 126 -17.79 27.15 10.43
N ARG A 127 -17.38 27.89 9.40
CA ARG A 127 -17.60 27.51 8.00
C ARG A 127 -16.83 26.26 7.58
N ASN A 128 -15.81 25.87 8.34
CA ASN A 128 -15.01 24.67 8.06
C ASN A 128 -15.49 23.47 8.88
N LEU A 129 -16.59 23.59 9.61
CA LEU A 129 -17.17 22.57 10.47
C LEU A 129 -18.35 21.90 9.74
N GLU A 130 -18.35 20.57 9.73
CA GLU A 130 -19.40 19.73 9.17
C GLU A 130 -20.01 18.87 10.27
N TYR A 131 -21.34 18.80 10.31
CA TYR A 131 -22.10 17.84 11.11
C TYR A 131 -22.42 16.65 10.21
N VAL A 132 -21.78 15.51 10.41
CA VAL A 132 -21.81 14.41 9.43
C VAL A 132 -22.62 13.24 9.96
N HIS A 133 -23.63 12.80 9.21
CA HIS A 133 -24.25 11.50 9.44
C HIS A 133 -23.31 10.39 8.98
N ILE A 134 -22.93 9.49 9.89
CA ILE A 134 -22.08 8.34 9.55
C ILE A 134 -22.83 7.43 8.58
N VAL A 135 -24.09 7.10 8.90
CA VAL A 135 -25.03 6.42 8.02
C VAL A 135 -26.18 7.38 7.68
N PRO A 136 -26.44 7.69 6.41
CA PRO A 136 -27.48 8.65 6.04
C PRO A 136 -28.88 8.27 6.53
N LEU A 137 -29.68 9.27 6.92
CA LEU A 137 -31.02 9.04 7.47
C LEU A 137 -31.98 8.35 6.47
N HIS A 138 -31.80 8.58 5.17
CA HIS A 138 -32.64 7.99 4.14
C HIS A 138 -32.51 6.46 4.05
N VAL A 139 -31.39 5.88 4.52
CA VAL A 139 -31.17 4.43 4.57
C VAL A 139 -32.21 3.76 5.48
N PHE A 140 -32.57 4.38 6.59
CA PHE A 140 -33.51 3.81 7.57
C PHE A 140 -34.96 3.79 7.08
N THR A 141 -35.31 4.62 6.12
CA THR A 141 -36.68 4.75 5.58
C THR A 141 -36.80 4.22 4.15
N ASP A 142 -35.73 3.65 3.60
CA ASP A 142 -35.66 3.22 2.22
C ASP A 142 -36.51 1.97 1.96
N PRO A 143 -37.53 2.02 1.08
CA PRO A 143 -38.35 0.86 0.76
C PRO A 143 -37.55 -0.25 0.08
N ASP A 144 -36.46 0.08 -0.63
CA ASP A 144 -35.61 -0.93 -1.26
C ASP A 144 -34.82 -1.74 -0.22
N LEU A 145 -34.71 -1.26 1.02
CA LEU A 145 -34.05 -1.93 2.14
C LEU A 145 -35.05 -2.53 3.15
N ALA A 146 -36.32 -2.68 2.76
CA ALA A 146 -37.30 -3.41 3.56
C ALA A 146 -36.99 -4.92 3.56
N GLU A 147 -37.33 -5.59 4.66
CA GLU A 147 -37.13 -7.05 4.79
C GLU A 147 -37.86 -7.80 3.65
N GLY A 148 -37.15 -8.73 3.02
CA GLY A 148 -37.64 -9.49 1.86
C GLY A 148 -37.36 -8.87 0.48
N THR A 149 -36.77 -7.66 0.41
CA THR A 149 -36.26 -7.13 -0.87
C THR A 149 -34.91 -7.74 -1.23
N SER A 150 -34.56 -7.68 -2.52
CA SER A 150 -33.28 -8.22 -2.98
C SER A 150 -32.05 -7.47 -2.45
N LEU A 151 -32.15 -6.14 -2.21
CA LEU A 151 -31.05 -5.37 -1.65
C LEU A 151 -30.91 -5.59 -0.14
N PHE A 152 -32.02 -5.80 0.58
CA PHE A 152 -31.95 -6.19 1.98
C PHE A 152 -31.27 -7.54 2.15
N GLU A 153 -31.60 -8.53 1.31
CA GLU A 153 -30.90 -9.83 1.32
C GLU A 153 -29.41 -9.68 1.01
N MET A 154 -29.03 -8.83 0.05
CA MET A 154 -27.61 -8.57 -0.21
C MET A 154 -26.92 -7.91 0.99
N LEU A 155 -27.57 -6.92 1.60
CA LEU A 155 -27.06 -6.23 2.80
C LEU A 155 -26.95 -7.20 3.98
N SER A 156 -27.88 -8.15 4.12
CA SER A 156 -27.92 -9.09 5.24
C SER A 156 -26.81 -10.14 5.21
N ARG A 157 -26.22 -10.38 4.04
CA ARG A 157 -25.01 -11.22 3.88
C ARG A 157 -23.73 -10.43 4.06
N PHE A 158 -23.79 -9.11 3.89
CA PHE A 158 -22.63 -8.23 4.07
C PHE A 158 -22.45 -7.82 5.54
N LEU A 159 -23.53 -7.50 6.24
CA LEU A 159 -23.53 -7.06 7.64
C LEU A 159 -24.00 -8.20 8.57
N SER A 160 -23.51 -8.19 9.81
CA SER A 160 -24.01 -9.09 10.84
C SER A 160 -25.42 -8.71 11.26
N ARG A 161 -26.17 -9.66 11.82
CA ARG A 161 -27.52 -9.41 12.36
C ARG A 161 -27.57 -8.20 13.30
N GLU A 162 -26.59 -8.06 14.19
CA GLU A 162 -26.53 -6.92 15.11
C GLU A 162 -26.33 -5.57 14.43
N LEU A 163 -25.55 -5.53 13.33
CA LEU A 163 -25.33 -4.30 12.57
C LEU A 163 -26.53 -3.98 11.69
N LEU A 164 -27.21 -5.00 11.14
CA LEU A 164 -28.47 -4.84 10.42
C LEU A 164 -29.56 -4.27 11.31
N GLU A 165 -29.68 -4.76 12.54
CA GLU A 165 -30.64 -4.22 13.50
C GLU A 165 -30.36 -2.74 13.77
N VAL A 166 -29.10 -2.31 13.86
CA VAL A 166 -28.77 -0.88 13.97
C VAL A 166 -29.06 -0.14 12.66
N ALA A 167 -28.68 -0.68 11.51
CA ALA A 167 -28.84 -0.05 10.20
C ALA A 167 -30.30 0.04 9.71
N CYS A 168 -31.19 -0.82 10.24
CA CYS A 168 -32.56 -0.98 9.74
C CYS A 168 -33.65 -0.87 10.83
N SER A 169 -33.30 -0.69 12.12
CA SER A 169 -34.33 -0.65 13.17
C SER A 169 -35.28 0.55 13.05
N SER A 170 -36.52 0.31 13.48
CA SER A 170 -37.55 1.34 13.64
C SER A 170 -37.21 2.40 14.69
N ALA A 171 -36.24 2.16 15.57
CA ALA A 171 -35.76 3.16 16.53
C ALA A 171 -35.07 4.33 15.82
N TYR A 172 -34.32 4.07 14.74
CA TYR A 172 -33.72 5.12 13.90
C TYR A 172 -34.70 5.74 12.89
N LYS A 173 -35.88 5.12 12.67
CA LYS A 173 -36.96 5.73 11.88
C LYS A 173 -37.60 6.93 12.58
N GLN A 174 -37.38 7.09 13.89
CA GLN A 174 -37.85 8.23 14.70
C GLN A 174 -36.66 9.13 15.08
N LEU A 175 -36.44 10.19 14.29
CA LEU A 175 -35.64 11.40 14.58
C LEU A 175 -34.22 11.28 15.18
N GLU A 176 -33.27 11.96 14.51
CA GLU A 176 -32.11 12.66 15.12
C GLU A 176 -31.33 11.92 16.22
N THR A 177 -30.99 10.64 16.02
CA THR A 177 -30.11 9.98 16.98
C THR A 177 -28.72 10.65 16.91
N LEU A 178 -28.39 11.43 17.94
CA LEU A 178 -27.18 12.25 18.00
C LEU A 178 -25.89 11.41 18.00
N ASP A 179 -26.01 10.11 18.27
CA ASP A 179 -24.93 9.11 18.19
C ASP A 179 -24.50 8.78 16.76
N ASN A 180 -25.29 9.16 15.75
CA ASN A 180 -24.97 9.05 14.31
C ASN A 180 -24.29 10.31 13.76
N LEU A 181 -24.27 11.41 14.54
CA LEU A 181 -23.71 12.69 14.11
C LEU A 181 -22.25 12.84 14.55
N TRP A 182 -21.39 13.15 13.60
CA TRP A 182 -19.95 13.22 13.75
C TRP A 182 -19.41 14.61 13.40
N LEU A 183 -18.67 15.25 14.32
CA LEU A 183 -18.14 16.60 14.12
C LEU A 183 -16.79 16.58 13.39
N LEU A 184 -16.80 16.92 12.11
CA LEU A 184 -15.63 16.88 11.24
C LEU A 184 -15.29 18.25 10.66
N SER A 185 -14.05 18.41 10.18
CA SER A 185 -13.74 19.56 9.33
C SER A 185 -14.08 19.24 7.88
N THR A 186 -14.38 20.23 7.04
CA THR A 186 -14.73 20.03 5.62
C THR A 186 -13.67 19.20 4.87
N GLN A 187 -12.38 19.39 5.19
CA GLN A 187 -11.29 18.60 4.60
C GLN A 187 -11.33 17.13 5.02
N VAL A 188 -11.68 16.85 6.28
CA VAL A 188 -11.78 15.50 6.82
C VAL A 188 -13.06 14.82 6.35
N PHE A 189 -14.17 15.54 6.28
CA PHE A 189 -15.43 15.01 5.76
C PHE A 189 -15.26 14.51 4.33
N ASN A 190 -14.61 15.29 3.44
CA ASN A 190 -14.36 14.90 2.04
C ASN A 190 -13.60 13.56 1.91
N VAL A 191 -12.67 13.26 2.83
CA VAL A 191 -11.97 11.97 2.82
C VAL A 191 -12.80 10.83 3.42
N VAL A 192 -13.61 11.11 4.44
CA VAL A 192 -14.50 10.12 5.07
C VAL A 192 -15.66 9.74 4.14
N GLU A 193 -16.28 10.73 3.49
CA GLU A 193 -17.34 10.57 2.49
C GLU A 193 -16.91 9.61 1.37
N LYS A 194 -15.66 9.74 0.92
CA LYS A 194 -15.06 8.92 -0.14
C LYS A 194 -14.56 7.56 0.35
N GLY A 195 -14.66 7.26 1.65
CA GLY A 195 -14.11 6.05 2.26
C GLY A 195 -12.58 5.99 2.35
N VAL A 196 -11.88 7.09 2.06
CA VAL A 196 -10.41 7.18 2.15
C VAL A 196 -9.95 7.03 3.58
N LEU A 197 -10.72 7.54 4.54
CA LEU A 197 -10.43 7.43 5.97
C LEU A 197 -11.59 6.73 6.66
N PHE A 198 -11.28 5.73 7.47
CA PHE A 198 -12.26 5.06 8.31
C PHE A 198 -11.66 4.71 9.68
N LEU A 199 -12.53 4.39 10.63
CA LEU A 199 -12.16 4.10 12.01
C LEU A 199 -12.55 2.67 12.38
N THR A 200 -11.73 2.01 13.20
CA THR A 200 -12.11 0.75 13.85
C THR A 200 -11.95 0.89 15.36
N ALA A 201 -12.97 0.52 16.12
CA ALA A 201 -12.93 0.60 17.57
C ALA A 201 -11.94 -0.41 18.17
N GLN A 202 -11.22 -0.03 19.22
CA GLN A 202 -10.39 -0.94 20.01
C GLN A 202 -11.26 -1.61 21.09
N SER A 203 -11.68 -2.86 20.85
CA SER A 203 -12.60 -3.61 21.73
C SER A 203 -12.07 -3.89 23.15
N TRP A 204 -10.76 -3.82 23.39
CA TRP A 204 -10.12 -4.24 24.65
C TRP A 204 -9.69 -3.09 25.59
N ARG A 205 -9.92 -1.82 25.20
CA ARG A 205 -9.50 -0.62 25.96
C ARG A 205 -10.65 0.33 26.25
N ASN A 206 -11.88 -0.18 26.35
CA ASN A 206 -12.92 0.58 27.04
C ASN A 206 -12.50 0.62 28.52
N ASP A 207 -11.97 1.77 28.92
CA ASP A 207 -11.54 2.08 30.27
C ASP A 207 -12.77 1.88 31.19
N PRO A 208 -12.82 0.85 32.05
CA PRO A 208 -14.00 0.57 32.88
C PRO A 208 -14.36 1.78 33.76
N ASP A 209 -13.38 2.64 34.03
CA ASP A 209 -13.50 3.82 34.86
C ASP A 209 -14.06 5.05 34.10
N VAL A 210 -14.12 5.04 32.76
CA VAL A 210 -14.62 6.18 31.94
C VAL A 210 -15.43 5.68 30.72
N PRO A 211 -16.73 5.37 30.88
CA PRO A 211 -17.60 4.89 29.80
C PRO A 211 -17.72 5.87 28.61
N GLU A 212 -17.46 7.15 28.82
CA GLU A 212 -17.55 8.21 27.79
C GLU A 212 -16.36 8.23 26.82
N LYS A 213 -15.35 7.40 27.05
CA LYS A 213 -14.07 7.43 26.34
C LYS A 213 -13.95 6.24 25.38
N GLN A 214 -13.96 6.53 24.09
CA GLN A 214 -13.82 5.54 23.03
C GLN A 214 -12.49 5.72 22.30
N ILE A 215 -11.79 4.61 22.05
CA ILE A 215 -10.50 4.61 21.36
C ILE A 215 -10.65 3.94 19.99
N TYR A 216 -10.18 4.64 18.96
CA TYR A 216 -10.25 4.18 17.58
C TYR A 216 -8.87 4.18 16.93
N ASN A 217 -8.62 3.17 16.10
CA ASN A 217 -7.52 3.17 15.13
C ASN A 217 -7.97 3.89 13.86
N ILE A 218 -7.11 4.75 13.31
CA ILE A 218 -7.32 5.41 12.02
C ILE A 218 -6.70 4.55 10.93
N HIS A 219 -7.49 4.24 9.91
CA HIS A 219 -7.04 3.53 8.72
C HIS A 219 -7.25 4.39 7.48
N THR A 220 -6.42 4.17 6.46
CA THR A 220 -6.53 4.88 5.19
C THR A 220 -6.54 3.93 4.00
N ASN A 221 -7.54 4.06 3.14
CA ASN A 221 -7.60 3.44 1.83
C ASN A 221 -6.99 4.41 0.79
N LEU A 222 -6.10 3.91 -0.07
CA LEU A 222 -5.47 4.70 -1.13
C LEU A 222 -6.18 4.43 -2.46
N PHE A 223 -6.37 5.46 -3.29
CA PHE A 223 -6.90 5.28 -4.66
C PHE A 223 -6.55 6.37 -5.67
N LYS A 224 -6.23 7.57 -5.20
CA LYS A 224 -5.66 8.64 -6.03
C LYS A 224 -4.25 8.90 -5.57
N PRO A 225 -3.32 9.24 -6.48
CA PRO A 225 -1.96 9.61 -6.10
C PRO A 225 -1.89 11.03 -5.51
N GLN A 226 -3.00 11.53 -4.96
CA GLN A 226 -3.09 12.84 -4.33
C GLN A 226 -2.85 12.70 -2.83
N ARG A 227 -1.86 13.45 -2.39
CA ARG A 227 -1.48 13.59 -0.99
C ARG A 227 -2.54 14.45 -0.30
N TYR A 228 -3.51 13.84 0.39
CA TYR A 228 -4.34 14.59 1.34
C TYR A 228 -3.42 15.10 2.45
N ALA A 229 -3.03 16.38 2.38
CA ALA A 229 -2.03 16.97 3.27
C ALA A 229 -2.41 16.84 4.76
N CYS A 230 -3.72 16.72 5.05
CA CYS A 230 -4.24 16.48 6.40
C CYS A 230 -3.86 15.10 6.96
N LEU A 231 -3.68 14.06 6.13
CA LEU A 231 -3.39 12.70 6.60
C LEU A 231 -1.99 12.56 7.22
N TYR A 232 -1.00 13.33 6.77
CA TYR A 232 0.38 13.25 7.29
C TYR A 232 0.55 13.68 8.75
N ARG A 233 -0.47 14.33 9.32
CA ARG A 233 -0.46 14.79 10.72
C ARG A 233 -1.29 13.92 11.64
N LEU A 234 -1.96 12.89 11.10
CA LEU A 234 -2.82 12.04 11.90
C LEU A 234 -1.98 11.09 12.75
N ARG A 235 -2.41 10.92 13.99
CA ARG A 235 -1.94 9.84 14.84
C ARG A 235 -2.66 8.55 14.40
N HIS A 236 -1.98 7.41 14.49
CA HIS A 236 -2.59 6.11 14.19
C HIS A 236 -3.75 5.76 15.14
N GLU A 237 -3.82 6.41 16.30
CA GLU A 237 -4.87 6.25 17.32
C GLU A 237 -5.51 7.60 17.67
N ILE A 238 -6.84 7.62 17.86
CA ILE A 238 -7.59 8.75 18.40
C ILE A 238 -8.48 8.35 19.59
N LYS A 239 -8.71 9.31 20.50
CA LYS A 239 -9.50 9.12 21.73
C LYS A 239 -10.68 10.07 21.76
N LEU A 240 -11.87 9.61 21.39
CA LEU A 240 -13.09 10.40 21.46
C LEU A 240 -13.61 10.38 22.89
N VAL A 241 -13.90 11.56 23.45
CA VAL A 241 -14.40 11.70 24.82
C VAL A 241 -15.66 12.53 24.74
N ASN A 242 -16.78 11.95 25.16
CA ASN A 242 -18.03 12.68 25.30
C ASN A 242 -17.97 13.57 26.55
N ARG A 243 -18.01 14.89 26.36
CA ARG A 243 -17.95 15.86 27.46
C ARG A 243 -19.29 16.18 28.11
N THR A 244 -20.39 15.77 27.48
CA THR A 244 -21.77 16.05 27.91
C THR A 244 -22.62 14.77 27.88
N PRO A 245 -22.21 13.69 28.56
CA PRO A 245 -22.89 12.39 28.47
C PRO A 245 -24.31 12.39 29.05
N GLN A 246 -24.64 13.39 29.87
CA GLN A 246 -25.99 13.58 30.41
C GLN A 246 -26.98 14.17 29.38
N ILE A 247 -26.45 14.78 28.31
CA ILE A 247 -27.23 15.52 27.31
C ILE A 247 -27.19 14.82 25.96
N THR A 248 -26.01 14.32 25.57
CA THR A 248 -25.81 13.69 24.26
C THR A 248 -25.18 12.32 24.42
N PRO A 249 -25.61 11.33 23.61
CA PRO A 249 -24.94 10.05 23.54
C PRO A 249 -23.57 10.17 22.86
N SER A 250 -22.67 9.27 23.23
CA SER A 250 -21.41 9.08 22.53
C SER A 250 -21.66 8.53 21.12
N LEU A 251 -20.68 8.70 20.23
CA LEU A 251 -20.74 8.18 18.87
C LEU A 251 -21.01 6.66 18.87
N SER A 252 -21.92 6.21 18.01
CA SER A 252 -22.25 4.79 17.91
C SER A 252 -21.10 4.01 17.29
N VAL A 253 -20.49 3.13 18.08
CA VAL A 253 -19.43 2.23 17.62
C VAL A 253 -19.90 1.36 16.45
N LYS A 254 -21.18 0.95 16.46
CA LYS A 254 -21.78 0.10 15.41
C LYS A 254 -21.95 0.85 14.09
N LEU A 255 -22.36 2.11 14.12
CA LEU A 255 -22.46 2.94 12.90
C LEU A 255 -21.08 3.23 12.30
N VAL A 256 -20.08 3.46 13.16
CA VAL A 256 -18.68 3.57 12.72
C VAL A 256 -18.19 2.27 12.07
N ASP A 257 -18.53 1.10 12.62
CA ASP A 257 -18.18 -0.19 12.03
C ASP A 257 -18.85 -0.41 10.66
N ILE A 258 -20.12 -0.02 10.52
CA ILE A 258 -20.82 -0.05 9.23
C ILE A 258 -20.08 0.79 8.20
N HIS A 259 -19.72 2.05 8.52
CA HIS A 259 -18.94 2.89 7.60
C HIS A 259 -17.58 2.28 7.27
N ALA A 260 -16.88 1.70 8.26
CA ALA A 260 -15.60 1.05 8.05
C ALA A 260 -15.68 -0.07 7.00
N ARG A 261 -16.76 -0.86 7.01
CA ARG A 261 -16.99 -1.95 6.04
C ARG A 261 -17.29 -1.42 4.63
N PHE A 262 -18.08 -0.36 4.52
CA PHE A 262 -18.36 0.27 3.22
C PHE A 262 -17.20 1.10 2.67
N SER A 263 -16.23 1.50 3.51
CA SER A 263 -15.17 2.44 3.15
C SER A 263 -14.36 2.02 1.92
N LYS A 264 -13.97 0.75 1.81
CA LYS A 264 -13.22 0.23 0.66
C LYS A 264 -14.06 0.23 -0.62
N SER A 265 -15.33 -0.16 -0.54
CA SER A 265 -16.25 -0.11 -1.68
C SER A 265 -16.49 1.33 -2.16
N LEU A 266 -16.64 2.28 -1.23
CA LEU A 266 -16.75 3.71 -1.56
C LEU A 266 -15.51 4.19 -2.33
N VAL A 267 -14.33 3.78 -1.89
CA VAL A 267 -13.05 4.12 -2.55
C VAL A 267 -12.98 3.54 -3.96
N TRP A 268 -13.45 2.32 -4.19
CA TRP A 268 -13.48 1.73 -5.53
C TRP A 268 -14.43 2.45 -6.49
N LEU A 269 -15.52 3.06 -5.99
CA LEU A 269 -16.39 3.92 -6.81
C LEU A 269 -15.60 5.14 -7.30
N GLU A 270 -14.90 5.80 -6.39
CA GLU A 270 -14.09 6.98 -6.70
C GLU A 270 -12.89 6.65 -7.60
N THR A 271 -12.36 5.42 -7.45
CA THR A 271 -11.29 4.88 -8.31
C THR A 271 -11.79 4.71 -9.73
N LYS A 272 -12.97 4.13 -9.91
CA LYS A 272 -13.59 3.94 -11.22
C LYS A 272 -13.79 5.29 -11.92
N GLU A 273 -14.41 6.25 -11.24
CA GLU A 273 -14.61 7.60 -11.79
C GLU A 273 -13.30 8.28 -12.17
N TYR A 274 -12.24 8.07 -11.39
CA TYR A 274 -10.91 8.59 -11.72
C TYR A 274 -10.31 7.93 -12.95
N MET A 275 -10.38 6.61 -13.04
CA MET A 275 -9.85 5.83 -14.17
C MET A 275 -10.59 6.18 -15.46
N ASP A 276 -11.92 6.29 -15.41
CA ASP A 276 -12.73 6.66 -16.57
C ASP A 276 -12.35 8.08 -17.05
N ALA A 277 -12.20 9.04 -16.14
CA ALA A 277 -11.77 10.40 -16.47
C ALA A 277 -10.33 10.50 -16.99
N THR A 278 -9.41 9.64 -16.54
CA THR A 278 -8.02 9.64 -17.04
C THR A 278 -7.90 8.96 -18.40
N VAL A 279 -8.71 7.94 -18.69
CA VAL A 279 -8.79 7.34 -20.03
C VAL A 279 -9.26 8.38 -21.05
N ASP A 280 -10.30 9.14 -20.73
CA ASP A 280 -10.82 10.21 -21.60
C ASP A 280 -9.80 11.37 -21.73
N GLY A 281 -9.09 11.70 -20.65
CA GLY A 281 -8.07 12.75 -20.63
C GLY A 281 -6.73 12.36 -21.28
N ALA A 282 -6.41 11.07 -21.38
CA ALA A 282 -5.18 10.55 -21.98
C ALA A 282 -5.15 10.73 -23.50
N GLN A 283 -6.30 10.93 -24.15
CA GLN A 283 -6.37 11.35 -25.56
C GLN A 283 -5.88 12.79 -25.78
N GLY A 284 -5.70 13.59 -24.72
CA GLY A 284 -5.44 15.04 -24.82
C GLY A 284 -4.20 15.58 -24.10
N ARG A 285 -3.36 14.74 -23.47
CA ARG A 285 -2.14 15.23 -22.81
C ARG A 285 -0.90 14.58 -23.41
N GLY A 286 -0.27 15.33 -24.30
CA GLY A 286 1.04 15.03 -24.83
C GLY A 286 2.02 14.72 -23.70
N LEU A 287 2.87 13.73 -23.99
CA LEU A 287 4.12 13.44 -23.30
C LEU A 287 4.71 14.75 -22.76
N TYR A 288 4.75 14.91 -21.43
CA TYR A 288 5.69 15.88 -20.87
C TYR A 288 7.05 15.53 -21.46
N PRO A 289 7.78 16.50 -22.05
CA PRO A 289 9.00 16.19 -22.77
C PRO A 289 9.94 15.45 -21.83
N SER A 290 10.13 14.15 -22.10
CA SER A 290 11.15 13.30 -21.50
C SER A 290 12.50 13.71 -22.07
N SER A 291 12.91 14.95 -21.82
CA SER A 291 14.21 15.49 -22.22
C SER A 291 14.44 16.85 -21.58
N LEU A 292 14.47 16.92 -20.25
CA LEU A 292 15.53 17.72 -19.66
C LEU A 292 16.66 16.75 -19.40
N VAL A 293 17.55 16.67 -20.40
CA VAL A 293 18.93 16.23 -20.22
C VAL A 293 19.38 16.72 -18.85
N SER A 294 19.80 15.79 -18.00
CA SER A 294 20.46 16.09 -16.72
C SER A 294 21.37 17.32 -16.92
N PRO A 295 21.18 18.41 -16.17
CA PRO A 295 22.07 19.56 -16.29
C PRO A 295 23.51 19.20 -15.92
N PHE A 296 23.77 18.00 -15.39
CA PHE A 296 25.10 17.44 -15.23
C PHE A 296 25.46 16.58 -16.46
N SER A 297 26.01 17.23 -17.49
CA SER A 297 26.85 16.55 -18.47
C SER A 297 28.05 15.90 -17.74
N SER A 298 28.63 14.84 -18.32
CA SER A 298 29.81 14.17 -17.76
C SER A 298 30.96 15.15 -17.43
N LEU A 299 31.05 16.25 -18.18
CA LEU A 299 32.00 17.34 -17.94
C LEU A 299 31.69 18.12 -16.66
N LEU A 300 30.43 18.49 -16.42
CA LEU A 300 30.01 19.19 -15.21
C LEU A 300 30.18 18.33 -13.96
N ARG A 301 29.97 17.01 -14.06
CA ARG A 301 30.26 16.07 -12.97
C ARG A 301 31.75 16.08 -12.62
N LYS A 302 32.64 16.00 -13.62
CA LYS A 302 34.09 16.04 -13.39
C LYS A 302 34.55 17.34 -12.74
N LEU A 303 34.07 18.48 -13.25
CA LEU A 303 34.36 19.80 -12.69
C LEU A 303 33.85 19.94 -11.24
N TRP A 304 32.66 19.41 -10.96
CA TRP A 304 32.08 19.44 -9.63
C TRP A 304 32.91 18.62 -8.61
N ILE A 305 33.32 17.40 -8.97
CA ILE A 305 34.11 16.54 -8.08
C ILE A 305 35.51 17.12 -7.80
N SER A 306 36.04 17.97 -8.70
CA SER A 306 37.30 18.71 -8.48
C SER A 306 37.21 19.79 -7.39
N ILE A 307 36.01 20.20 -6.98
CA ILE A 307 35.82 21.17 -5.90
C ILE A 307 36.17 20.51 -4.54
N PRO A 308 36.82 21.25 -3.61
CA PRO A 308 37.19 20.71 -2.31
C PRO A 308 36.01 20.09 -1.53
N PRO A 309 36.22 18.94 -0.87
CA PRO A 309 35.20 18.20 -0.10
C PRO A 309 34.35 19.06 0.84
N PHE A 310 34.98 19.96 1.60
CA PHE A 310 34.28 20.81 2.57
C PHE A 310 33.32 21.82 1.93
N VAL A 311 33.65 22.31 0.72
CA VAL A 311 32.78 23.21 -0.05
C VAL A 311 31.58 22.43 -0.57
N ARG A 312 31.80 21.24 -1.16
CA ARG A 312 30.72 20.37 -1.63
C ARG A 312 29.76 19.98 -0.51
N ALA A 313 30.27 19.57 0.65
CA ALA A 313 29.45 19.25 1.83
C ALA A 313 28.58 20.44 2.26
N SER A 314 29.18 21.64 2.29
CA SER A 314 28.46 22.87 2.64
C SER A 314 27.32 23.17 1.65
N VAL A 315 27.56 22.98 0.35
CA VAL A 315 26.52 23.12 -0.68
C VAL A 315 25.40 22.10 -0.50
N TYR A 316 25.74 20.83 -0.22
CA TYR A 316 24.75 19.77 0.01
C TYR A 316 23.86 20.08 1.20
N ASP A 317 24.43 20.55 2.32
CA ASP A 317 23.65 20.95 3.49
C ASP A 317 22.75 22.17 3.23
N ILE A 318 23.20 23.13 2.42
CA ILE A 318 22.37 24.27 1.99
C ILE A 318 21.21 23.79 1.11
N LEU A 319 21.49 22.97 0.09
CA LEU A 319 20.47 22.42 -0.79
C LEU A 319 19.46 21.56 -0.02
N LEU A 320 19.91 20.79 0.97
CA LEU A 320 19.04 20.01 1.85
C LEU A 320 18.06 20.91 2.60
N ARG A 321 18.52 22.03 3.17
CA ARG A 321 17.64 23.00 3.86
C ARG A 321 16.61 23.62 2.91
N ILE A 322 17.03 23.93 1.68
CA ILE A 322 16.12 24.45 0.65
C ILE A 322 15.11 23.38 0.25
N GLY A 323 15.57 22.17 -0.07
CA GLY A 323 14.73 21.03 -0.45
C GLY A 323 13.71 20.69 0.62
N PHE A 324 14.11 20.70 1.90
CA PHE A 324 13.20 20.50 3.02
C PHE A 324 12.08 21.54 3.09
N ARG A 325 12.36 22.81 2.75
CA ARG A 325 11.34 23.88 2.70
C ARG A 325 10.39 23.73 1.51
N ILE A 326 10.89 23.30 0.35
CA ILE A 326 10.09 23.20 -0.89
C ILE A 326 9.26 21.91 -0.89
N TYR A 327 9.87 20.78 -0.53
CA TYR A 327 9.28 19.45 -0.70
C TYR A 327 8.82 18.80 0.62
N GLY A 328 9.22 19.35 1.77
CA GLY A 328 8.90 18.78 3.08
C GLY A 328 9.73 17.53 3.43
N ARG A 329 9.24 16.76 4.39
CA ARG A 329 9.83 15.48 4.79
C ARG A 329 9.56 14.38 3.76
N THR A 330 10.58 13.56 3.51
CA THR A 330 10.43 12.26 2.85
C THR A 330 10.05 11.21 3.90
N LEU A 331 9.73 9.99 3.45
CA LEU A 331 9.45 8.85 4.34
C LEU A 331 10.72 8.26 4.99
N SER A 332 11.91 8.70 4.57
CA SER A 332 13.19 8.25 5.10
C SER A 332 13.88 9.37 5.87
N MET A 333 14.53 9.03 6.98
CA MET A 333 15.31 9.99 7.78
C MET A 333 16.65 10.35 7.13
N THR A 334 17.08 9.60 6.12
CA THR A 334 18.40 9.75 5.49
C THR A 334 18.33 10.18 4.02
N VAL A 335 17.16 10.15 3.38
CA VAL A 335 17.01 10.46 1.94
C VAL A 335 16.25 11.77 1.76
N PHE A 336 16.82 12.72 1.02
CA PHE A 336 16.28 14.06 0.84
C PHE A 336 16.11 14.39 -0.65
N LYS A 337 14.94 14.93 -1.01
CA LYS A 337 14.72 15.51 -2.33
C LYS A 337 15.30 16.92 -2.34
N LEU A 338 16.16 17.21 -3.31
CA LEU A 338 16.82 18.49 -3.49
C LEU A 338 16.24 19.23 -4.71
N PRO A 339 16.46 20.56 -4.82
CA PRO A 339 16.21 21.29 -6.05
C PRO A 339 16.97 20.71 -7.25
N PHE A 340 16.60 21.14 -8.46
CA PHE A 340 17.26 20.73 -9.72
C PHE A 340 17.14 19.25 -10.09
N GLY A 341 16.13 18.56 -9.54
CA GLY A 341 15.92 17.14 -9.84
C GLY A 341 17.02 16.26 -9.26
N LEU A 342 17.47 16.57 -8.03
CA LEU A 342 18.51 15.82 -7.34
C LEU A 342 17.96 15.13 -6.09
N TYR A 343 18.60 14.03 -5.71
CA TYR A 343 18.38 13.34 -4.45
C TYR A 343 19.71 13.22 -3.71
N LEU A 344 19.64 13.37 -2.38
CA LEU A 344 20.78 13.26 -1.50
C LEU A 344 20.47 12.27 -0.40
N ARG A 345 21.30 11.24 -0.27
CA ARG A 345 21.37 10.45 0.95
C ARG A 345 22.38 11.10 1.88
N ARG A 346 22.01 11.32 3.14
CA ARG A 346 22.89 11.81 4.19
C ARG A 346 22.77 10.93 5.41
N GLY A 347 23.86 10.27 5.76
CA GLY A 347 23.94 9.31 6.86
C GLY A 347 25.09 9.62 7.81
N ALA A 348 25.23 8.79 8.84
CA ALA A 348 26.41 8.82 9.70
C ALA A 348 27.68 8.45 8.89
N PRO A 349 28.89 8.78 9.37
CA PRO A 349 30.13 8.41 8.67
C PRO A 349 30.23 6.91 8.37
N ALA A 350 29.72 6.06 9.27
CA ALA A 350 29.67 4.61 9.09
C ALA A 350 28.83 4.13 7.89
N SER A 351 27.97 4.98 7.32
CA SER A 351 27.19 4.66 6.10
C SER A 351 27.98 4.87 4.80
N ALA A 352 29.22 5.37 4.86
CA ALA A 352 29.98 5.67 3.65
C ALA A 352 30.29 4.46 2.77
N PRO A 353 30.70 3.28 3.31
CA PRO A 353 30.90 2.08 2.49
C PRO A 353 29.65 1.71 1.68
N LYS A 354 28.48 1.81 2.32
CA LYS A 354 27.18 1.58 1.68
C LYS A 354 26.93 2.52 0.49
N TYR A 355 27.24 3.80 0.65
CA TYR A 355 27.10 4.79 -0.40
C TYR A 355 28.09 4.61 -1.55
N HIS A 356 29.30 4.14 -1.26
CA HIS A 356 30.27 3.76 -2.27
C HIS A 356 29.81 2.54 -3.10
N VAL A 357 29.28 1.51 -2.44
CA VAL A 357 28.71 0.33 -3.11
C VAL A 357 27.52 0.72 -3.98
N GLU A 358 26.57 1.50 -3.46
CA GLU A 358 25.40 1.94 -4.23
C GLU A 358 25.82 2.80 -5.43
N ALA A 359 26.78 3.72 -5.27
CA ALA A 359 27.28 4.52 -6.38
C ALA A 359 27.96 3.67 -7.47
N HIS A 360 28.74 2.66 -7.06
CA HIS A 360 29.35 1.71 -7.97
C HIS A 360 28.29 0.89 -8.72
N THR A 361 27.27 0.40 -8.01
CA THR A 361 26.13 -0.29 -8.63
C THR A 361 25.45 0.58 -9.67
N LEU A 362 25.08 1.82 -9.33
CA LEU A 362 24.39 2.73 -10.25
C LEU A 362 25.24 2.99 -11.51
N GLN A 363 26.56 3.11 -11.38
CA GLN A 363 27.46 3.24 -12.52
C GLN A 363 27.48 1.98 -13.39
N MET A 364 27.47 0.79 -12.79
CA MET A 364 27.41 -0.48 -13.52
C MET A 364 26.09 -0.64 -14.29
N ILE A 365 24.97 -0.28 -13.67
CA ILE A 365 23.63 -0.28 -14.30
C ILE A 365 23.59 0.68 -15.48
N GLU A 366 24.13 1.90 -15.33
CA GLU A 366 24.22 2.91 -16.39
C GLU A 366 25.04 2.43 -17.60
N GLN A 367 26.06 1.59 -17.38
CA GLN A 367 26.95 1.10 -18.43
C GLN A 367 26.46 -0.18 -19.11
N SER A 368 25.70 -1.02 -18.40
CA SER A 368 25.42 -2.39 -18.82
C SER A 368 23.97 -2.63 -19.21
N THR A 369 23.07 -1.69 -18.92
CA THR A 369 21.62 -1.88 -19.09
C THR A 369 20.93 -0.60 -19.58
N HIS A 370 19.69 -0.75 -20.02
CA HIS A 370 18.76 0.33 -20.36
C HIS A 370 17.82 0.66 -19.20
N ILE A 371 18.05 0.10 -18.02
CA ILE A 371 17.19 0.28 -16.86
C ILE A 371 17.22 1.75 -16.43
N PRO A 372 16.06 2.40 -16.30
CA PRO A 372 16.01 3.77 -15.82
C PRO A 372 16.34 3.80 -14.32
N ALA A 373 17.59 4.07 -13.98
CA ALA A 373 18.05 4.17 -12.60
C ALA A 373 18.59 5.58 -12.27
N PRO A 374 18.69 5.96 -10.98
CA PRO A 374 19.41 7.17 -10.59
C PRO A 374 20.85 7.14 -11.10
N ARG A 375 21.40 8.28 -11.52
CA ARG A 375 22.83 8.38 -11.82
C ARG A 375 23.56 8.90 -10.61
N ALA A 376 24.54 8.13 -10.13
CA ALA A 376 25.41 8.55 -9.04
C ALA A 376 26.28 9.72 -9.53
N ILE A 377 26.17 10.88 -8.87
CA ILE A 377 26.94 12.07 -9.20
C ILE A 377 28.18 12.12 -8.34
N ASP A 378 28.03 11.94 -7.02
CA ASP A 378 29.11 12.13 -6.06
C ASP A 378 28.90 11.30 -4.78
N VAL A 379 30.01 10.79 -4.23
CA VAL A 379 30.07 10.19 -2.89
C VAL A 379 31.10 10.98 -2.10
N LEU A 380 30.69 11.44 -0.92
CA LEU A 380 31.49 12.34 -0.11
C LEU A 380 31.44 11.93 1.35
N GLU A 381 32.61 11.90 1.98
CA GLU A 381 32.78 11.63 3.40
C GLU A 381 33.27 12.87 4.13
N THR A 382 32.73 13.10 5.31
CA THR A 382 33.18 14.11 6.26
C THR A 382 33.23 13.50 7.66
N PRO A 383 33.93 14.12 8.63
CA PRO A 383 33.94 13.62 10.01
C PRO A 383 32.56 13.52 10.67
N ARG A 384 31.54 14.20 10.12
CA ARG A 384 30.18 14.23 10.70
C ARG A 384 29.17 13.40 9.93
N PHE A 385 29.29 13.36 8.60
CA PHE A 385 28.29 12.75 7.72
C PHE A 385 28.95 12.13 6.49
N SER A 386 28.28 11.12 5.94
CA SER A 386 28.51 10.60 4.59
C SER A 386 27.36 11.04 3.67
N TYR A 387 27.67 11.23 2.39
CA TYR A 387 26.74 11.74 1.39
C TYR A 387 26.78 10.90 0.11
N LEU A 388 25.61 10.62 -0.46
CA LEU A 388 25.46 10.13 -1.84
C LEU A 388 24.52 11.07 -2.59
N LEU A 389 25.07 11.81 -3.56
CA LEU A 389 24.31 12.67 -4.45
C LEU A 389 23.98 11.91 -5.75
N MET A 390 22.71 11.91 -6.12
CA MET A 390 22.22 11.23 -7.33
C MET A 390 21.15 12.03 -8.05
N THR A 391 20.90 11.70 -9.32
CA THR A 391 19.77 12.29 -10.08
C THR A 391 18.43 11.75 -9.61
N CYS A 392 17.39 12.57 -9.71
CA CYS A 392 16.00 12.12 -9.59
C CYS A 392 15.61 11.31 -10.84
N VAL A 393 14.82 10.28 -10.62
CA VAL A 393 14.17 9.51 -11.69
C VAL A 393 12.69 9.94 -11.76
N PRO A 394 12.09 10.14 -12.95
CA PRO A 394 10.71 10.55 -13.07
C PRO A 394 9.73 9.44 -12.65
N GLY A 395 8.46 9.83 -12.47
CA GLY A 395 7.35 8.94 -12.11
C GLY A 395 7.04 8.88 -10.61
N ARG A 396 6.16 7.94 -10.26
CA ARG A 396 5.70 7.73 -8.88
C ARG A 396 5.89 6.26 -8.49
N PRO A 397 6.16 5.96 -7.22
CA PRO A 397 6.23 4.57 -6.77
C PRO A 397 4.94 3.83 -7.13
N ILE A 398 5.06 2.65 -7.74
CA ILE A 398 3.93 1.83 -8.17
C ILE A 398 2.97 1.59 -7.01
N GLY A 399 3.48 1.37 -5.79
CA GLY A 399 2.64 1.18 -4.60
C GLY A 399 1.67 2.33 -4.30
N GLN A 400 1.90 3.53 -4.84
CA GLN A 400 1.00 4.69 -4.68
C GLN A 400 -0.03 4.83 -5.81
N VAL A 401 0.18 4.15 -6.94
CA VAL A 401 -0.65 4.30 -8.15
C VAL A 401 -1.32 2.99 -8.57
N MET A 402 -0.87 1.84 -8.06
CA MET A 402 -1.31 0.50 -8.48
C MET A 402 -2.82 0.32 -8.39
N ASP A 403 -3.45 0.82 -7.34
CA ASP A 403 -4.92 0.75 -7.16
C ASP A 403 -5.70 1.55 -8.22
N ALA A 404 -5.04 2.44 -8.98
CA ALA A 404 -5.65 3.18 -10.10
C ALA A 404 -5.05 2.78 -11.47
N MET A 405 -4.21 1.75 -11.52
CA MET A 405 -3.70 1.21 -12.78
C MET A 405 -4.69 0.22 -13.35
N SER A 406 -5.00 0.36 -14.64
CA SER A 406 -5.75 -0.64 -15.38
C SER A 406 -4.96 -1.95 -15.49
N ASP A 407 -5.64 -3.05 -15.77
CA ASP A 407 -4.98 -4.35 -15.93
C ASP A 407 -3.93 -4.31 -17.07
N GLU A 408 -4.21 -3.59 -18.17
CA GLU A 408 -3.25 -3.39 -19.26
C GLU A 408 -2.02 -2.56 -18.85
N GLN A 409 -2.20 -1.54 -18.01
CA GLN A 409 -1.08 -0.77 -17.48
C GLN A 409 -0.21 -1.60 -16.55
N VAL A 410 -0.80 -2.48 -15.74
CA VAL A 410 -0.05 -3.39 -14.88
C VAL A 410 0.70 -4.42 -15.73
N LYS A 411 0.06 -5.05 -16.73
CA LYS A 411 0.71 -5.98 -17.67
C LYS A 411 1.89 -5.33 -18.40
N GLN A 412 1.74 -4.09 -18.84
CA GLN A 412 2.83 -3.37 -19.49
C GLN A 412 4.01 -3.13 -18.54
N ALA A 413 3.75 -2.73 -17.29
CA ALA A 413 4.80 -2.54 -16.29
C ALA A 413 5.48 -3.87 -15.93
N VAL A 414 4.73 -4.97 -15.87
CA VAL A 414 5.26 -6.34 -15.70
C VAL A 414 6.19 -6.72 -16.85
N ASN A 415 5.78 -6.46 -18.09
CA ASN A 415 6.61 -6.72 -19.27
C ASN A 415 7.90 -5.87 -19.27
N ASP A 416 7.81 -4.59 -18.88
CA ASP A 416 8.98 -3.75 -18.70
C ASP A 416 9.93 -4.37 -17.65
N LEU A 417 9.40 -4.83 -16.50
CA LEU A 417 10.23 -5.44 -15.45
C LEU A 417 10.85 -6.76 -15.89
N LYS A 418 10.12 -7.62 -16.62
CA LYS A 418 10.65 -8.87 -17.19
C LYS A 418 11.88 -8.57 -18.04
N ASN A 419 11.79 -7.59 -18.94
CA ASN A 419 12.91 -7.20 -19.80
C ASN A 419 14.10 -6.68 -18.98
N TYR A 420 13.86 -5.81 -18.00
CA TYR A 420 14.92 -5.30 -17.14
C TYR A 420 15.60 -6.37 -16.30
N ILE A 421 14.87 -7.39 -15.81
CA ILE A 421 15.46 -8.52 -15.11
C ILE A 421 16.34 -9.35 -16.05
N LEU A 422 15.95 -9.55 -17.30
CA LEU A 422 16.79 -10.21 -18.30
C LEU A 422 18.10 -9.44 -18.50
N GLU A 423 18.03 -8.11 -18.65
CA GLU A 423 19.23 -7.27 -18.75
C GLU A 423 20.13 -7.36 -17.51
N LEU A 424 19.56 -7.40 -16.30
CA LEU A 424 20.35 -7.60 -15.07
C LEU A 424 21.07 -8.94 -15.06
N ARG A 425 20.41 -10.00 -15.53
CA ARG A 425 20.98 -11.35 -15.59
C ARG A 425 22.13 -11.47 -16.58
N GLU A 426 22.23 -10.56 -17.56
CA GLU A 426 23.36 -10.51 -18.51
C GLU A 426 24.62 -9.86 -17.93
N ILE A 427 24.53 -9.16 -16.79
CA ILE A 427 25.68 -8.51 -16.14
C ILE A 427 26.64 -9.58 -15.60
N ARG A 428 27.84 -9.63 -16.18
CA ARG A 428 28.88 -10.58 -15.79
C ARG A 428 29.48 -10.24 -14.43
N ASN A 429 29.62 -11.25 -13.57
CA ASN A 429 30.39 -11.12 -12.35
C ASN A 429 31.89 -11.08 -12.67
N ASN A 430 32.52 -9.93 -12.40
CA ASN A 430 33.97 -9.74 -12.56
C ASN A 430 34.70 -9.58 -11.20
N THR A 431 34.08 -9.97 -10.08
CA THR A 431 34.61 -9.73 -8.71
C THR A 431 35.63 -10.77 -8.23
N GLY A 432 36.10 -11.65 -9.12
CA GLY A 432 37.14 -12.63 -8.82
C GLY A 432 36.57 -13.94 -8.29
N GLU A 433 36.93 -14.32 -7.07
CA GLU A 433 36.63 -15.64 -6.50
C GLU A 433 35.24 -15.77 -5.84
N PHE A 434 34.57 -14.65 -5.55
CA PHE A 434 33.28 -14.65 -4.87
C PHE A 434 32.14 -14.71 -5.88
N ARG A 435 31.25 -15.70 -5.70
CA ARG A 435 30.05 -15.85 -6.51
C ARG A 435 28.88 -15.05 -5.95
N ILE A 436 28.73 -15.01 -4.62
CA ILE A 436 27.66 -14.28 -3.93
C ILE A 436 28.28 -13.15 -3.12
N CYS A 437 28.05 -11.90 -3.53
CA CYS A 437 28.67 -10.71 -2.97
C CYS A 437 27.95 -9.43 -3.43
N ASN A 438 28.25 -8.28 -2.84
CA ASN A 438 27.79 -6.99 -3.36
C ASN A 438 28.49 -6.62 -4.68
N SER A 439 28.06 -5.53 -5.33
CA SER A 439 28.58 -5.08 -6.64
C SER A 439 30.09 -4.83 -6.73
N GLN A 440 30.79 -4.67 -5.59
CA GLN A 440 32.23 -4.46 -5.52
C GLN A 440 33.02 -5.72 -5.09
N GLY A 441 32.36 -6.86 -4.89
CA GLY A 441 32.98 -8.08 -4.37
C GLY A 441 33.10 -8.13 -2.83
N GLY A 442 32.46 -7.19 -2.14
CA GLY A 442 32.38 -7.14 -0.68
C GLY A 442 31.17 -7.91 -0.13
N GLY A 443 30.96 -7.79 1.18
CA GLY A 443 29.81 -8.41 1.86
C GLY A 443 28.45 -7.93 1.33
N ILE A 444 27.49 -8.84 1.24
CA ILE A 444 26.12 -8.54 0.80
C ILE A 444 25.40 -7.58 1.77
N LEU A 445 24.35 -6.91 1.31
CA LEU A 445 23.42 -6.21 2.21
C LEU A 445 22.05 -6.88 2.11
N ASP A 446 21.56 -7.41 3.23
CA ASP A 446 20.23 -7.98 3.33
C ASP A 446 19.59 -7.62 4.67
N TRP A 447 18.39 -7.04 4.63
CA TRP A 447 17.64 -6.60 5.80
C TRP A 447 17.15 -7.72 6.74
N ARG A 448 17.19 -8.98 6.29
CA ARG A 448 16.85 -10.16 7.10
C ARG A 448 18.01 -10.63 7.97
N ILE A 449 19.23 -10.26 7.59
CA ILE A 449 20.45 -10.64 8.28
C ILE A 449 20.92 -9.42 9.08
N PRO A 450 20.90 -9.49 10.43
CA PRO A 450 21.43 -8.42 11.27
C PRO A 450 22.89 -8.12 10.91
N ASP A 451 23.22 -6.84 10.80
CA ASP A 451 24.56 -6.34 10.44
C ASP A 451 25.13 -7.02 9.17
N SER A 452 24.32 -7.11 8.11
CA SER A 452 24.66 -7.85 6.90
C SER A 452 25.87 -7.32 6.12
N GLN A 453 26.26 -6.05 6.29
CA GLN A 453 27.36 -5.43 5.53
C GLN A 453 28.77 -5.83 6.01
N ARG A 454 28.88 -6.88 6.80
CA ARG A 454 30.14 -7.45 7.25
C ARG A 454 30.94 -8.00 6.06
N GLU A 455 32.24 -7.73 5.99
CA GLU A 455 33.09 -8.20 4.88
C GLU A 455 33.08 -9.73 4.75
N GLU A 456 32.77 -10.44 5.82
CA GLU A 456 32.67 -11.88 5.89
C GLU A 456 31.42 -12.45 5.17
N LEU A 457 30.42 -11.63 4.88
CA LEU A 457 29.17 -12.05 4.23
C LEU A 457 29.28 -12.02 2.70
N ARG A 458 30.32 -12.69 2.20
CA ARG A 458 30.57 -12.96 0.78
C ARG A 458 30.99 -14.41 0.63
N PHE A 459 30.50 -15.07 -0.41
CA PHE A 459 30.57 -16.52 -0.51
C PHE A 459 31.13 -16.95 -1.86
N ARG A 460 31.98 -17.98 -1.84
CA ARG A 460 32.57 -18.57 -3.05
C ARG A 460 31.61 -19.56 -3.73
N SER A 461 30.64 -20.08 -2.99
CA SER A 461 29.63 -21.01 -3.47
C SER A 461 28.26 -20.72 -2.87
N GLU A 462 27.21 -21.21 -3.55
CA GLU A 462 25.84 -21.21 -3.02
C GLU A 462 25.73 -22.07 -1.75
N ASP A 463 26.44 -23.19 -1.69
CA ASP A 463 26.47 -24.06 -0.50
C ASP A 463 26.94 -23.33 0.75
N ASP A 464 27.98 -22.50 0.65
CA ASP A 464 28.50 -21.73 1.79
C ASP A 464 27.48 -20.69 2.26
N PHE A 465 26.75 -20.09 1.30
CA PHE A 465 25.66 -19.17 1.59
C PHE A 465 24.48 -19.88 2.27
N ASN A 466 24.04 -21.03 1.75
CA ASN A 466 22.95 -21.84 2.30
C ASN A 466 23.28 -22.36 3.71
N LYS A 467 24.54 -22.76 3.96
CA LYS A 467 25.03 -23.09 5.30
C LYS A 467 24.94 -21.89 6.24
N TYR A 468 25.32 -20.70 5.78
CA TYR A 468 25.19 -19.49 6.57
C TYR A 468 23.72 -19.19 6.91
N LEU A 469 22.81 -19.25 5.94
CA LEU A 469 21.38 -19.02 6.18
C LEU A 469 20.80 -20.00 7.20
N THR A 470 21.35 -21.21 7.31
CA THR A 470 20.78 -22.28 8.13
C THR A 470 21.53 -22.56 9.45
N HIS A 471 22.67 -21.90 9.70
CA HIS A 471 23.58 -22.30 10.78
C HIS A 471 22.94 -22.25 12.18
N LEU A 472 22.03 -21.30 12.42
CA LEU A 472 21.35 -21.10 13.71
C LEU A 472 20.17 -22.05 13.93
N PHE A 473 19.70 -22.76 12.90
CA PHE A 473 18.51 -23.61 13.02
C PHE A 473 18.83 -25.05 13.38
N VAL A 474 17.87 -25.73 14.00
CA VAL A 474 17.95 -27.15 14.34
C VAL A 474 17.88 -28.04 13.08
N GLU A 475 18.36 -29.27 13.21
CA GLU A 475 18.50 -30.21 12.09
C GLU A 475 17.20 -30.48 11.31
N GLU A 476 16.05 -30.46 11.97
CA GLU A 476 14.76 -30.61 11.32
C GLU A 476 14.47 -29.48 10.31
N ILE A 477 14.77 -28.23 10.67
CA ILE A 477 14.59 -27.07 9.80
C ILE A 477 15.61 -27.11 8.66
N ARG A 478 16.85 -27.53 8.92
CA ARG A 478 17.86 -27.71 7.87
C ARG A 478 17.42 -28.74 6.83
N LYS A 479 16.87 -29.88 7.27
CA LYS A 479 16.31 -30.91 6.37
C LYS A 479 15.14 -30.38 5.52
N ARG A 480 14.31 -29.51 6.08
CA ARG A 480 13.23 -28.86 5.31
C ARG A 480 13.79 -27.86 4.30
N ALA A 481 14.82 -27.09 4.67
CA ALA A 481 15.48 -26.15 3.79
C ALA A 481 16.27 -26.82 2.65
N ALA A 482 16.78 -28.03 2.88
CA ALA A 482 17.49 -28.84 1.88
C ALA A 482 16.67 -29.04 0.58
N LYS A 483 15.33 -29.06 0.66
CA LYS A 483 14.47 -29.12 -0.54
C LYS A 483 14.74 -28.02 -1.56
N SER A 484 15.09 -26.83 -1.09
CA SER A 484 15.48 -25.69 -1.93
C SER A 484 17.00 -25.65 -2.10
N HIS A 485 17.77 -25.87 -1.03
CA HIS A 485 19.22 -25.71 -1.04
C HIS A 485 19.98 -26.79 -1.82
N ASP A 486 19.36 -27.96 -2.06
CA ASP A 486 19.95 -29.04 -2.87
C ASP A 486 19.68 -28.83 -4.37
N THR A 487 18.83 -27.86 -4.74
CA THR A 487 18.62 -27.46 -6.13
C THR A 487 19.76 -26.55 -6.57
N HIS A 488 20.36 -26.83 -7.73
CA HIS A 488 21.39 -25.97 -8.28
C HIS A 488 20.77 -24.71 -8.89
N HIS A 489 21.24 -23.53 -8.48
CA HIS A 489 20.81 -22.27 -9.05
C HIS A 489 21.96 -21.54 -9.76
N GLU A 490 21.61 -20.87 -10.86
CA GLU A 490 22.50 -19.90 -11.47
C GLU A 490 22.60 -18.65 -10.60
N ILE A 491 23.80 -18.06 -10.58
CA ILE A 491 24.08 -16.86 -9.80
C ILE A 491 24.09 -15.64 -10.73
N PHE A 492 23.13 -14.74 -10.54
CA PHE A 492 22.95 -13.54 -11.36
C PHE A 492 23.11 -12.28 -10.55
N PHE A 493 23.34 -11.16 -11.24
CA PHE A 493 23.22 -9.85 -10.62
C PHE A 493 21.74 -9.54 -10.38
N THR A 494 21.39 -9.17 -9.16
CA THR A 494 20.02 -8.91 -8.72
C THR A 494 19.96 -7.56 -8.00
N HIS A 495 18.77 -6.96 -7.94
CA HIS A 495 18.53 -5.72 -7.19
C HIS A 495 18.40 -5.99 -5.68
N GLY A 496 17.79 -7.12 -5.28
CA GLY A 496 17.71 -7.58 -3.90
C GLY A 496 16.69 -6.82 -3.02
N ASP A 497 15.88 -5.93 -3.60
CA ASP A 497 14.82 -5.19 -2.91
C ASP A 497 13.77 -4.61 -3.88
N LEU A 498 13.35 -5.40 -4.88
CA LEU A 498 12.25 -5.02 -5.78
C LEU A 498 10.91 -5.08 -5.04
N ASN A 499 10.40 -3.91 -4.68
CA ASN A 499 9.13 -3.73 -4.00
C ASN A 499 8.38 -2.50 -4.58
N PRO A 500 7.10 -2.27 -4.25
CA PRO A 500 6.30 -1.20 -4.84
C PRO A 500 6.76 0.22 -4.50
N ARG A 501 7.64 0.42 -3.50
CA ARG A 501 8.21 1.73 -3.16
C ARG A 501 9.42 2.06 -4.05
N ASN A 502 10.09 1.05 -4.59
CA ASN A 502 11.36 1.17 -5.33
C ASN A 502 11.18 1.15 -6.85
N ILE A 503 10.03 0.69 -7.35
CA ILE A 503 9.70 0.75 -8.78
C ILE A 503 8.79 1.95 -9.03
N LEU A 504 9.24 2.87 -9.87
CA LEU A 504 8.50 4.05 -10.32
C LEU A 504 7.84 3.78 -11.66
N ALA A 505 6.59 4.20 -11.80
CA ALA A 505 5.87 4.11 -13.05
C ALA A 505 5.12 5.41 -13.41
N GLU A 506 4.89 5.56 -14.70
CA GLU A 506 4.05 6.60 -15.28
C GLU A 506 3.31 6.01 -16.48
N ASN A 507 1.98 6.15 -16.50
CA ASN A 507 1.11 5.65 -17.58
C ASN A 507 1.30 4.17 -17.93
N GLY A 508 1.54 3.32 -16.93
CA GLY A 508 1.76 1.87 -17.14
C GLY A 508 3.16 1.48 -17.61
N ARG A 509 4.09 2.43 -17.76
CA ARG A 509 5.50 2.15 -18.06
C ARG A 509 6.36 2.32 -16.82
N ILE A 510 7.34 1.44 -16.63
CA ILE A 510 8.35 1.66 -15.59
C ILE A 510 9.23 2.82 -16.03
N SER A 511 9.16 3.91 -15.28
CA SER A 511 9.94 5.13 -15.49
C SER A 511 11.20 5.17 -14.64
N GLY A 512 11.31 4.26 -13.65
CA GLY A 512 12.45 4.23 -12.74
C GLY A 512 12.54 2.99 -11.85
N ILE A 513 13.75 2.54 -11.54
CA ILE A 513 14.05 1.60 -10.45
C ILE A 513 15.09 2.26 -9.55
N VAL A 514 14.78 2.37 -8.25
CA VAL A 514 15.62 3.08 -7.26
C VAL A 514 15.95 2.18 -6.07
N ASP A 515 16.88 2.62 -5.22
CA ASP A 515 17.31 1.91 -3.99
C ASP A 515 18.18 0.66 -4.25
N TRP A 516 19.26 0.86 -4.99
CA TRP A 516 20.19 -0.20 -5.47
C TRP A 516 21.24 -0.64 -4.44
N GLU A 517 21.02 -0.33 -3.16
CA GLU A 517 21.98 -0.60 -2.09
C GLU A 517 22.08 -2.08 -1.71
N ASN A 518 21.02 -2.86 -1.94
CA ASN A 518 20.97 -4.30 -1.71
C ASN A 518 21.44 -5.11 -2.93
N ALA A 519 21.78 -4.44 -4.02
CA ALA A 519 22.11 -5.11 -5.26
C ALA A 519 23.44 -5.85 -5.17
N GLY A 520 23.50 -7.03 -5.78
CA GLY A 520 24.63 -7.93 -5.68
C GLY A 520 24.42 -9.18 -6.53
N TRP A 521 25.38 -10.09 -6.45
CA TRP A 521 25.25 -11.40 -7.06
C TRP A 521 24.61 -12.38 -6.08
N PHE A 522 23.51 -13.00 -6.50
CA PHE A 522 22.71 -13.92 -5.69
C PHE A 522 22.16 -15.06 -6.56
N PRO A 523 21.74 -16.19 -5.94
CA PRO A 523 20.97 -17.21 -6.62
C PRO A 523 19.75 -16.62 -7.33
N GLU A 524 19.40 -17.15 -8.50
CA GLU A 524 18.34 -16.61 -9.36
C GLU A 524 16.96 -16.49 -8.68
N TYR A 525 16.69 -17.35 -7.69
CA TYR A 525 15.44 -17.33 -6.91
C TYR A 525 15.38 -16.16 -5.91
N TRP A 526 16.54 -15.58 -5.55
CA TRP A 526 16.67 -14.61 -4.47
C TRP A 526 15.84 -13.35 -4.73
N GLU A 527 15.84 -12.85 -5.96
CA GLU A 527 15.05 -11.67 -6.32
C GLU A 527 13.55 -11.92 -6.12
N TYR A 528 13.08 -13.11 -6.49
CA TYR A 528 11.69 -13.51 -6.32
C TYR A 528 11.29 -13.60 -4.84
N THR A 529 12.08 -14.31 -4.03
CA THR A 529 11.75 -14.51 -2.60
C THR A 529 11.86 -13.22 -1.80
N LYS A 530 12.83 -12.35 -2.14
CA LYS A 530 12.96 -11.01 -1.57
C LYS A 530 11.79 -10.09 -1.93
N ALA A 531 11.31 -10.14 -3.18
CA ALA A 531 10.16 -9.36 -3.61
C ALA A 531 8.86 -9.73 -2.86
N HIS A 532 8.77 -10.95 -2.30
CA HIS A 532 7.68 -11.38 -1.42
C HIS A 532 7.88 -10.91 0.05
N TYR A 533 9.12 -10.90 0.54
CA TYR A 533 9.43 -10.72 1.97
C TYR A 533 8.85 -9.44 2.61
N SER A 534 9.10 -8.27 2.04
CA SER A 534 8.76 -6.98 2.68
C SER A 534 7.31 -6.54 2.48
N VAL A 535 6.55 -7.25 1.65
CA VAL A 535 5.23 -6.83 1.16
C VAL A 535 4.24 -7.99 1.09
N ARG A 536 4.40 -8.97 1.98
CA ARG A 536 3.53 -10.16 2.06
C ARG A 536 2.04 -9.83 2.06
N SER A 537 1.64 -8.69 2.63
CA SER A 537 0.25 -8.19 2.66
C SER A 537 -0.28 -7.67 1.32
N LEU A 538 0.57 -7.26 0.39
CA LEU A 538 0.17 -6.60 -0.87
C LEU A 538 -0.26 -7.61 -1.92
N ARG A 539 -1.44 -8.20 -1.72
CA ARG A 539 -2.07 -9.22 -2.56
C ARG A 539 -1.96 -8.97 -4.08
N ARG A 540 -2.38 -7.81 -4.58
CA ARG A 540 -2.31 -7.47 -6.02
C ARG A 540 -0.88 -7.37 -6.54
N TRP A 541 0.03 -6.81 -5.74
CA TRP A 541 1.44 -6.73 -6.09
C TRP A 541 2.04 -8.13 -6.29
N LEU A 542 1.78 -9.04 -5.36
CA LEU A 542 2.35 -10.38 -5.43
C LEU A 542 1.77 -11.16 -6.60
N ALA A 543 0.44 -11.22 -6.71
CA ALA A 543 -0.23 -12.04 -7.71
C ALA A 543 -0.11 -11.48 -9.14
N ASP A 544 -0.43 -10.20 -9.35
CA ASP A 544 -0.53 -9.60 -10.69
C ASP A 544 0.82 -9.03 -11.19
N PHE A 545 1.80 -8.85 -10.29
CA PHE A 545 3.09 -8.27 -10.64
C PHE A 545 4.23 -9.28 -10.46
N ILE A 546 4.55 -9.68 -9.23
CA ILE A 546 5.75 -10.48 -8.95
C ILE A 546 5.62 -11.91 -9.48
N ASP A 547 4.48 -12.56 -9.22
CA ASP A 547 4.26 -13.95 -9.66
C ASP A 547 4.14 -14.06 -11.18
N GLU A 548 3.74 -12.98 -11.86
CA GLU A 548 3.75 -12.89 -13.33
C GLU A 548 5.16 -12.67 -13.88
N VAL A 549 6.00 -11.89 -13.19
CA VAL A 549 7.40 -11.65 -13.58
C VAL A 549 8.24 -12.92 -13.42
N PHE A 550 8.02 -13.68 -12.35
CA PHE A 550 8.77 -14.89 -12.01
C PHE A 550 7.86 -16.13 -12.02
N GLU A 551 7.96 -16.92 -13.10
CA GLU A 551 7.12 -18.10 -13.33
C GLU A 551 7.56 -19.36 -12.51
N GLY A 552 8.49 -19.21 -11.55
CA GLY A 552 9.09 -20.32 -10.79
C GLY A 552 9.38 -20.04 -9.31
N TYR A 553 10.28 -20.85 -8.75
CA TYR A 553 10.86 -20.74 -7.40
C TYR A 553 9.89 -20.82 -6.21
N ARG A 554 8.81 -21.61 -6.35
CA ARG A 554 7.77 -21.71 -5.33
C ARG A 554 8.24 -22.47 -4.08
N GLU A 555 9.05 -23.51 -4.25
CA GLU A 555 9.61 -24.27 -3.12
C GLU A 555 10.66 -23.44 -2.36
N GLU A 556 11.49 -22.69 -3.07
CA GLU A 556 12.45 -21.73 -2.56
C GLU A 556 11.72 -20.67 -1.72
N LEU A 557 10.62 -20.11 -2.24
CA LEU A 557 9.80 -19.16 -1.48
C LEU A 557 9.22 -19.77 -0.20
N LEU A 558 8.78 -21.02 -0.23
CA LEU A 558 8.28 -21.71 0.98
C LEU A 558 9.38 -21.87 2.03
N VAL A 559 10.59 -22.24 1.62
CA VAL A 559 11.75 -22.37 2.50
C VAL A 559 12.15 -21.00 3.06
N GLU A 560 12.30 -19.99 2.21
CA GLU A 560 12.69 -18.63 2.62
C GLU A 560 11.65 -18.01 3.56
N ASN A 561 10.35 -18.24 3.34
CA ASN A 561 9.31 -17.79 4.26
C ASN A 561 9.41 -18.50 5.61
N MET A 562 9.58 -19.83 5.61
CA MET A 562 9.78 -20.60 6.84
C MET A 562 10.99 -20.11 7.65
N LEU A 563 12.14 -19.91 7.01
CA LEU A 563 13.35 -19.42 7.67
C LEU A 563 13.13 -18.01 8.25
N SER A 564 12.50 -17.14 7.47
CA SER A 564 12.21 -15.76 7.90
C SER A 564 11.24 -15.70 9.08
N ASP A 565 10.18 -16.52 9.08
CA ASP A 565 9.18 -16.55 10.15
C ASP A 565 9.78 -16.99 11.50
N LEU A 566 10.76 -17.90 11.46
CA LEU A 566 11.44 -18.41 12.64
C LEU A 566 12.44 -17.42 13.24
N LEU A 567 12.95 -16.46 12.46
CA LEU A 567 13.83 -15.40 12.95
C LEU A 567 13.06 -14.26 13.63
N GLY A 568 11.72 -14.31 13.60
CA GLY A 568 10.83 -13.32 14.19
C GLY A 568 10.65 -12.07 13.32
N PRO A 569 9.65 -11.23 13.63
CA PRO A 569 9.49 -9.95 12.96
C PRO A 569 10.60 -9.01 13.45
N TYR A 570 11.62 -8.79 12.63
CA TYR A 570 12.49 -7.63 12.79
C TYR A 570 11.77 -6.35 12.37
#